data_AF-A0A0F9JNV5-F1
#
_entry.id   AF-A0A0F9JNV5-F1
#
_cell.length_a   1.000
_cell.length_b   1.000
_cell.length_c   1.000
_cell.angle_alpha   90.00
_cell.angle_beta   90.00
_cell.angle_gamma   90.00
#
_symmetry.space_group_name_H-M   'P 1'
#
loop_
_entity.id
_entity.type
_entity.pdbx_description
1 polymer ?
#
loop_
_entity_poly.entity_id
_entity_poly.type
_entity_poly.pdbx_seq_one_letter_code
_entity_poly.pdbx_strand_id
1 'polypeptide(L)'
;MLNKQKGNMYGFVDATWNTVKGKCPHDCSYCYMMRFGKQAELHFDNSELKTDLYKYGKNQFIFVGSSCDMWAFDCPSFYRSPLKGSWAYKTIMHCQKFPENKYLLQSKNPQWILNWIGYLRKNFTIATTIETNRAYPQMG
;
A
#
# COMPACT_ATOMS: atom_id res chain seq x y z
N MET A 1 -1.40 -12.32 -3.62
CA MET A 1 -2.79 -12.53 -3.94
C MET A 1 -3.52 -11.19 -4.10
N LEU A 2 -4.17 -11.01 -5.25
CA LEU A 2 -5.16 -9.95 -5.46
C LEU A 2 -6.47 -10.36 -4.78
N ASN A 3 -6.97 -9.53 -3.87
CA ASN A 3 -8.17 -9.80 -3.08
C ASN A 3 -9.30 -8.88 -3.52
N LYS A 4 -10.50 -9.41 -3.78
CA LYS A 4 -11.68 -8.55 -3.97
C LYS A 4 -11.91 -7.70 -2.73
N GLN A 5 -12.27 -6.43 -2.91
CA GLN A 5 -12.59 -5.59 -1.79
C GLN A 5 -13.82 -6.13 -1.04
N LYS A 6 -13.69 -6.21 0.28
CA LYS A 6 -14.79 -6.54 1.21
C LYS A 6 -14.98 -5.50 2.31
N GLY A 7 -14.02 -4.59 2.48
CA GLY A 7 -14.00 -3.58 3.54
C GLY A 7 -14.54 -2.23 3.07
N ASN A 8 -14.78 -1.33 4.02
CA ASN A 8 -15.49 -0.06 3.77
C ASN A 8 -14.56 1.15 3.60
N MET A 9 -13.23 1.00 3.60
CA MET A 9 -12.33 2.16 3.61
C MET A 9 -12.46 3.03 2.35
N TYR A 10 -12.43 2.41 1.16
CA TYR A 10 -12.60 3.13 -0.11
C TYR A 10 -13.63 2.40 -0.96
N GLY A 11 -14.92 2.76 -0.88
CA GLY A 11 -15.98 2.06 -1.64
C GLY A 11 -15.82 2.11 -3.17
N PHE A 12 -14.86 2.90 -3.68
CA PHE A 12 -14.57 3.06 -5.10
C PHE A 12 -13.43 2.17 -5.62
N VAL A 13 -12.74 1.41 -4.75
CA VAL A 13 -11.75 0.43 -5.24
C VAL A 13 -12.45 -0.90 -5.53
N ASP A 14 -11.85 -1.74 -6.36
CA ASP A 14 -12.41 -3.05 -6.73
C ASP A 14 -11.70 -4.18 -5.98
N ALA A 15 -10.41 -3.98 -5.69
CA ALA A 15 -9.54 -4.99 -5.12
C ALA A 15 -8.41 -4.37 -4.30
N THR A 16 -7.79 -5.20 -3.46
CA THR A 16 -6.58 -4.85 -2.73
C THR A 16 -5.43 -5.80 -3.08
N TRP A 17 -4.22 -5.26 -3.07
CA TRP A 17 -3.01 -6.02 -3.33
C TRP A 17 -1.88 -5.54 -2.42
N ASN A 18 -1.15 -6.47 -1.78
CA ASN A 18 -0.16 -6.13 -0.76
C ASN A 18 1.13 -6.92 -1.00
N THR A 19 2.21 -6.22 -1.34
CA THR A 19 3.57 -6.77 -1.45
C THR A 19 4.34 -6.68 -0.13
N VAL A 20 4.09 -5.63 0.66
CA VAL A 20 4.65 -5.43 1.99
C VAL A 20 3.64 -5.91 3.03
N LYS A 21 4.09 -6.77 3.95
CA LYS A 21 3.27 -7.46 4.95
C LYS A 21 3.97 -7.47 6.30
N GLY A 22 3.21 -7.77 7.37
CA GLY A 22 3.72 -7.84 8.73
C GLY A 22 3.43 -6.58 9.55
N LYS A 23 4.15 -6.40 10.66
CA LYS A 23 3.97 -5.31 11.60
C LYS A 23 4.35 -3.97 10.95
N CYS A 24 3.35 -3.13 10.72
CA CYS A 24 3.56 -1.80 10.14
C CYS A 24 4.33 -0.90 11.11
N PRO A 25 5.39 -0.19 10.68
CA PRO A 25 6.20 0.66 11.56
C PRO A 25 5.47 1.83 12.22
N HIS A 26 4.31 2.26 11.68
CA HIS A 26 3.51 3.31 12.32
C HIS A 26 2.88 2.86 13.65
N ASP A 27 2.78 1.55 13.90
CA ASP A 27 2.28 0.92 15.13
C ASP A 27 1.04 1.59 15.76
N CYS A 28 0.07 1.93 14.91
CA CYS A 28 -1.08 2.73 15.32
C CYS A 28 -2.02 1.91 16.21
N SER A 29 -2.41 2.45 17.37
CA SER A 29 -3.32 1.80 18.32
C SER A 29 -4.66 1.37 17.69
N TYR A 30 -5.19 2.18 16.78
CA TYR A 30 -6.48 1.95 16.12
C TYR A 30 -6.37 1.15 14.80
N CYS A 31 -5.20 0.59 14.48
CA CYS A 31 -4.98 -0.07 13.20
C CYS A 31 -5.91 -1.27 13.00
N TYR A 32 -6.61 -1.31 11.85
CA TYR A 32 -7.48 -2.43 11.47
C TYR A 32 -6.76 -3.80 11.51
N MET A 33 -5.46 -3.82 11.20
CA MET A 33 -4.68 -5.06 11.17
C MET A 33 -4.54 -5.72 12.55
N MET A 34 -4.70 -4.97 13.64
CA MET A 34 -4.62 -5.50 15.02
C MET A 34 -5.71 -6.53 15.31
N ARG A 35 -6.83 -6.48 14.58
CA ARG A 35 -7.96 -7.42 14.70
C ARG A 35 -7.59 -8.84 14.31
N PHE A 36 -6.51 -9.02 13.54
CA PHE A 36 -6.00 -10.33 13.11
C PHE A 36 -4.93 -10.89 14.03
N GLY A 37 -4.78 -10.32 15.24
CA GLY A 37 -3.81 -10.77 16.22
C GLY A 37 -2.38 -10.34 15.90
N LYS A 38 -1.41 -11.09 16.46
CA LYS A 38 0.01 -10.78 16.34
C LYS A 38 0.46 -10.86 14.88
N GLN A 39 0.93 -9.74 14.35
CA GLN A 39 1.48 -9.68 12.99
C GLN A 39 2.90 -10.27 12.96
N ALA A 40 3.26 -10.89 11.84
CA ALA A 40 4.63 -11.30 11.57
C ALA A 40 5.57 -10.09 11.45
N GLU A 41 6.88 -10.32 11.50
CA GLU A 41 7.87 -9.29 11.21
C GLU A 41 7.65 -8.64 9.83
N LEU A 42 8.00 -7.36 9.71
CA LEU A 42 7.85 -6.61 8.47
C LEU A 42 8.70 -7.27 7.36
N HIS A 43 8.06 -7.61 6.25
CA HIS A 43 8.75 -8.26 5.13
C HIS A 43 8.11 -7.92 3.78
N PHE A 44 8.88 -8.15 2.73
CA PHE A 44 8.40 -8.14 1.36
C PHE A 44 8.11 -9.56 0.88
N ASP A 45 6.87 -9.79 0.49
CA ASP A 45 6.46 -11.07 -0.07
C ASP A 45 6.78 -11.12 -1.57
N ASN A 46 7.94 -11.69 -1.91
CA ASN A 46 8.35 -11.83 -3.31
C ASN A 46 7.39 -12.70 -4.14
N SER A 47 6.57 -13.57 -3.52
CA SER A 47 5.58 -14.37 -4.24
C SER A 47 4.49 -13.48 -4.86
N GLU A 48 4.26 -12.29 -4.31
CA GLU A 48 3.28 -11.32 -4.80
C GLU A 48 3.62 -10.80 -6.19
N LEU A 49 4.90 -10.80 -6.58
CA LEU A 49 5.36 -10.43 -7.92
C LEU A 49 4.96 -11.43 -9.01
N LYS A 50 4.37 -12.57 -8.62
CA LYS A 50 3.74 -13.54 -9.54
C LYS A 50 2.23 -13.28 -9.68
N THR A 51 1.66 -12.37 -8.91
CA THR A 51 0.21 -12.08 -8.95
C THR A 51 -0.15 -11.41 -10.26
N ASP A 52 -1.07 -12.01 -11.01
CA ASP A 52 -1.71 -11.37 -12.15
C ASP A 52 -2.72 -10.32 -11.66
N LEU A 53 -2.47 -9.03 -11.96
CA LEU A 53 -3.37 -7.94 -11.59
C LEU A 53 -4.58 -7.81 -12.53
N TYR A 54 -4.64 -8.60 -13.62
CA TYR A 54 -5.83 -8.80 -14.45
C TYR A 54 -6.66 -10.02 -14.06
N LYS A 55 -6.36 -10.68 -12.95
CA LYS A 55 -7.14 -11.83 -12.44
C LYS A 55 -8.65 -11.57 -12.37
N TYR A 56 -9.07 -10.34 -12.11
CA TYR A 56 -10.49 -9.94 -12.05
C TYR A 56 -10.94 -9.10 -13.25
N GLY A 57 -10.19 -9.11 -14.35
CA GLY A 57 -10.40 -8.27 -15.53
C GLY A 57 -9.49 -7.04 -15.55
N LYS A 58 -9.60 -6.27 -16.63
CA LYS A 58 -8.92 -4.97 -16.81
C LYS A 58 -9.76 -3.83 -16.22
N ASN A 59 -9.20 -2.62 -16.20
CA ASN A 59 -9.86 -1.41 -15.71
C ASN A 59 -10.27 -1.48 -14.23
N GLN A 60 -9.59 -2.31 -13.44
CA GLN A 60 -9.80 -2.38 -12.00
C GLN A 60 -9.12 -1.20 -11.31
N PHE A 61 -9.72 -0.68 -10.24
CA PHE A 61 -9.08 0.24 -9.32
C PHE A 61 -8.55 -0.53 -8.10
N ILE A 62 -7.23 -0.67 -8.00
CA ILE A 62 -6.58 -1.53 -7.01
C ILE A 62 -5.94 -0.69 -5.92
N PHE A 63 -6.31 -0.93 -4.66
CA PHE A 63 -5.61 -0.36 -3.53
C PHE A 63 -4.37 -1.17 -3.17
N VAL A 64 -3.20 -0.54 -3.31
CA VAL A 64 -1.91 -1.17 -3.06
C VAL A 64 -1.43 -0.81 -1.66
N GLY A 65 -1.11 -1.81 -0.83
CA GLY A 65 -0.64 -1.59 0.53
C GLY A 65 -1.74 -1.39 1.58
N SER A 66 -2.95 -1.89 1.31
CA SER A 66 -4.08 -1.89 2.26
C SER A 66 -3.78 -2.46 3.66
N SER A 67 -2.81 -3.37 3.79
CA SER A 67 -2.47 -4.01 5.08
C SER A 67 -1.23 -3.43 5.76
N CYS A 68 -0.38 -2.69 5.03
CA CYS A 68 0.84 -2.13 5.58
C CYS A 68 1.27 -0.95 4.71
N ASP A 69 1.57 0.18 5.35
CA ASP A 69 2.10 1.36 4.68
C ASP A 69 3.54 1.11 4.23
N MET A 70 3.74 0.88 2.94
CA MET A 70 5.07 0.63 2.36
C MET A 70 6.01 1.85 2.43
N TRP A 71 5.48 3.02 2.79
CA TRP A 71 6.19 4.29 2.87
C TRP A 71 6.42 4.72 4.33
N ALA A 72 6.08 3.88 5.31
CA ALA A 72 6.36 4.12 6.72
C ALA A 72 7.88 4.25 6.98
N PHE A 73 8.24 4.99 8.02
CA PHE A 73 9.61 5.06 8.53
C PHE A 73 10.11 3.63 8.86
N ASP A 74 11.39 3.33 8.65
CA ASP A 74 11.98 1.99 8.82
C ASP A 74 11.48 0.85 7.93
N CYS A 75 10.55 1.08 7.01
CA CYS A 75 10.31 0.12 5.94
C CYS A 75 11.54 0.10 5.01
N PRO A 76 12.13 -1.04 4.61
CA PRO A 76 13.27 -1.06 3.66
C PRO A 76 13.02 -0.37 2.30
N SER A 77 11.79 0.04 1.98
CA SER A 77 11.46 1.00 0.90
C SER A 77 11.80 2.46 1.22
N PHE A 78 12.18 2.77 2.46
CA PHE A 78 12.48 4.09 3.02
C PHE A 78 13.75 4.72 2.47
N TYR A 79 14.64 3.97 1.82
CA TYR A 79 15.86 4.56 1.27
C TYR A 79 15.51 5.75 0.37
N ARG A 80 16.11 6.90 0.70
CA ARG A 80 15.79 8.27 0.24
C ARG A 80 15.84 8.50 -1.28
N SER A 81 16.16 7.47 -2.05
CA SER A 81 16.26 7.50 -3.51
C SER A 81 15.62 6.24 -4.08
N PRO A 82 14.94 6.32 -5.24
CA PRO A 82 14.43 5.17 -5.96
C PRO A 82 15.56 4.24 -6.42
N LEU A 83 16.04 3.43 -5.47
CA LEU A 83 17.01 2.38 -5.71
C LEU A 83 16.28 1.24 -6.43
N LYS A 84 16.76 0.92 -7.64
CA LYS A 84 16.37 -0.30 -8.35
C LYS A 84 16.53 -1.48 -7.40
N GLY A 85 15.43 -2.15 -7.10
CA GLY A 85 15.40 -3.31 -6.19
C GLY A 85 14.77 -3.08 -4.82
N SER A 86 14.46 -1.84 -4.43
CA SER A 86 13.66 -1.57 -3.23
C SER A 86 12.25 -2.17 -3.34
N TRP A 87 11.58 -2.34 -2.20
CA TRP A 87 10.23 -2.92 -2.14
C TRP A 87 9.20 -2.07 -2.90
N ALA A 88 9.28 -0.75 -2.75
CA ALA A 88 8.45 0.21 -3.51
C ALA A 88 8.72 0.09 -5.01
N TYR A 89 9.99 0.05 -5.43
CA TYR A 89 10.35 -0.14 -6.84
C TYR A 89 9.73 -1.42 -7.42
N LYS A 90 9.94 -2.57 -6.77
CA LYS A 90 9.41 -3.86 -7.22
C LYS A 90 7.89 -3.82 -7.34
N THR A 91 7.21 -3.20 -6.37
CA THR A 91 5.74 -3.05 -6.35
C THR A 91 5.26 -2.18 -7.50
N ILE A 92 5.81 -0.97 -7.65
CA ILE A 92 5.43 -0.01 -8.68
C ILE A 92 5.70 -0.59 -10.08
N MET A 93 6.87 -1.21 -10.29
CA MET A 93 7.20 -1.83 -11.57
C MET A 93 6.27 -2.99 -11.91
N HIS A 94 5.78 -3.73 -10.91
CA HIS A 94 4.80 -4.77 -11.14
C HIS A 94 3.45 -4.20 -11.57
N CYS A 95 2.94 -3.16 -10.88
CA CYS A 95 1.73 -2.43 -11.30
C CYS A 95 1.83 -1.91 -12.74
N GLN A 96 3.00 -1.40 -13.14
CA GLN A 96 3.19 -0.86 -14.50
C GLN A 96 3.14 -1.89 -15.63
N LYS A 97 3.24 -3.20 -15.32
CA LYS A 97 2.99 -4.29 -16.29
C LYS A 97 1.51 -4.44 -16.65
N PHE A 98 0.63 -3.84 -15.85
CA PHE A 98 -0.82 -3.89 -16.01
C PHE A 98 -1.38 -2.46 -16.13
N PRO A 99 -1.11 -1.75 -17.24
CA PRO A 99 -1.35 -0.32 -17.36
C PRO A 99 -2.83 0.07 -17.49
N GLU A 100 -3.73 -0.85 -17.85
CA GLU A 100 -5.17 -0.58 -17.94
C GLU A 100 -5.85 -0.45 -16.56
N ASN A 101 -5.23 -0.96 -15.49
CA ASN A 101 -5.73 -0.77 -14.13
C ASN A 101 -5.32 0.59 -13.56
N LYS A 102 -6.08 1.06 -12.57
CA LYS A 102 -5.72 2.21 -11.72
C LYS A 102 -5.18 1.71 -10.38
N TYR A 103 -4.27 2.48 -9.78
CA TYR A 103 -3.62 2.11 -8.53
C TYR A 103 -3.74 3.22 -7.50
N LEU A 104 -4.32 2.92 -6.35
CA LEU A 104 -4.32 3.82 -5.20
C LEU A 104 -3.09 3.50 -4.33
N LEU A 105 -2.26 4.51 -4.10
CA LEU A 105 -1.18 4.49 -3.12
C LEU A 105 -1.56 5.41 -1.97
N GLN A 106 -1.49 4.91 -0.74
CA GLN A 106 -1.80 5.69 0.45
C GLN A 106 -0.67 5.61 1.46
N SER A 107 -0.35 6.72 2.12
CA SER A 107 0.59 6.73 3.24
C SER A 107 0.20 7.73 4.32
N LYS A 108 0.69 7.54 5.55
CA LYS A 108 0.78 8.59 6.59
C LYS A 108 2.02 9.46 6.44
N ASN A 109 2.93 9.09 5.54
CA ASN A 109 4.16 9.81 5.25
C ASN A 109 4.24 10.16 3.75
N PRO A 110 3.41 11.10 3.28
CA PRO A 110 3.28 11.41 1.85
C PRO A 110 4.57 11.96 1.22
N GLN A 111 5.47 12.55 2.02
CA GLN A 111 6.77 13.06 1.56
C GLN A 111 7.58 11.98 0.84
N TRP A 112 7.49 10.71 1.27
CA TRP A 112 8.23 9.63 0.62
C TRP A 112 7.64 9.25 -0.72
N ILE A 113 6.33 9.35 -0.91
CA ILE A 113 5.71 9.10 -2.22
C ILE A 113 6.19 10.14 -3.24
N LEU A 114 6.43 11.39 -2.80
CA LEU A 114 6.89 12.47 -3.70
C LEU A 114 8.25 12.15 -4.36
N ASN A 115 9.15 11.44 -3.67
CA ASN A 115 10.44 11.02 -4.24
C ASN A 115 10.30 10.02 -5.40
N TRP A 116 9.09 9.48 -5.60
CA TRP A 116 8.77 8.48 -6.62
C TRP A 116 7.93 9.03 -7.75
N ILE A 117 7.56 10.31 -7.73
CA ILE A 117 6.60 10.89 -8.69
C ILE A 117 7.03 10.69 -10.15
N GLY A 118 8.35 10.70 -10.43
CA GLY A 118 8.89 10.42 -11.77
C GLY A 118 8.73 8.96 -12.25
N TYR A 119 8.42 8.03 -11.34
CA TYR A 119 8.15 6.62 -11.65
C TYR A 119 6.65 6.30 -11.70
N LEU A 120 5.78 7.21 -11.25
CA LEU A 120 4.34 6.98 -11.20
C LEU A 120 3.70 7.43 -12.52
N ARG A 121 3.10 6.48 -13.24
CA ARG A 121 2.33 6.75 -14.46
C ARG A 121 0.99 7.41 -14.13
N LYS A 122 0.29 7.93 -15.14
CA LYS A 122 -1.01 8.64 -14.99
C LYS A 122 -2.13 7.81 -14.35
N ASN A 123 -1.99 6.48 -14.33
CA ASN A 123 -2.96 5.57 -13.73
C ASN A 123 -2.75 5.36 -12.21
N PHE A 124 -1.77 6.02 -11.60
CA PHE A 124 -1.59 6.05 -10.15
C PHE A 124 -2.34 7.25 -9.54
N THR A 125 -3.03 7.00 -8.43
CA THR A 125 -3.65 7.99 -7.56
C THR A 125 -2.96 7.95 -6.21
N ILE A 126 -2.58 9.11 -5.69
CA ILE A 126 -1.91 9.24 -4.40
C ILE A 126 -2.92 9.77 -3.39
N ALA A 127 -3.00 9.12 -2.23
CA ALA A 127 -3.75 9.57 -1.08
C ALA A 127 -2.81 9.69 0.14
N THR A 128 -3.20 10.52 1.09
CA THR A 128 -2.54 10.60 2.40
C THR A 128 -3.57 10.39 3.50
N THR A 129 -3.17 9.70 4.56
CA THR A 129 -3.97 9.69 5.79
C THR A 129 -3.77 11.02 6.50
N ILE A 130 -4.86 11.60 6.98
CA ILE A 130 -4.87 12.81 7.81
C ILE A 130 -5.49 12.40 9.15
N GLU A 131 -4.89 12.86 10.23
CA GLU A 131 -5.32 12.56 11.58
C GLU A 131 -5.59 13.85 12.35
N THR A 132 -6.46 13.75 13.35
CA THR A 132 -6.73 14.84 14.26
C THR A 132 -5.65 14.92 15.33
N ASN A 133 -5.34 16.14 15.77
CA ASN A 133 -4.45 16.39 16.91
C ASN A 133 -5.20 16.37 18.27
N ARG A 134 -6.44 15.88 18.31
CA ARG A 134 -7.28 15.80 19.51
C ARG A 134 -7.47 14.35 19.94
N ALA A 135 -7.54 14.12 21.24
CA ALA A 135 -7.94 12.84 21.77
C ALA A 135 -9.47 12.65 21.62
N TYR A 136 -9.88 11.56 20.97
CA TYR A 136 -11.27 11.14 20.88
C TYR A 136 -11.41 9.78 21.57
N PRO A 137 -12.21 9.66 22.65
CA PRO A 137 -12.38 8.40 23.38
C PRO A 137 -12.83 7.22 22.51
N GLN A 138 -13.48 7.49 21.37
CA GLN A 138 -13.95 6.47 20.43
C GLN A 138 -12.80 5.84 19.62
N MET A 139 -11.60 6.42 19.62
CA MET A 139 -10.43 5.94 18.87
C MET A 139 -9.50 5.04 19.69
N GLY A 140 -9.83 4.79 20.97
CA GLY A 140 -9.01 4.02 21.92
C GLY A 140 -8.37 4.92 22.96
#